data_AF-A0A1J4YLM0-F1
#
_entry.id   AF-A0A1J4YLM0-F1
#
_cell.length_a   1.000
_cell.length_b   1.000
_cell.length_c   1.000
_cell.angle_alpha   90.00
_cell.angle_beta   90.00
_cell.angle_gamma   90.00
#
_symmetry.space_group_name_H-M   'P 1'
#
loop_
_entity.id
_entity.type
_entity.pdbx_description
1 polymer ?
#
loop_
_entity_poly.entity_id
_entity_poly.type
_entity_poly.pdbx_seq_one_letter_code
_entity_poly.pdbx_strand_id
1 'polypeptide(L)'
;MAWLLLMLLTLSGCLIITKDSPAPGCIKTIGLLPMVSGCFGKTVLSDVKVEPQQACLTITVNNCNGGVLAIHNNCSESFNLAGVSVLAGTHMTMDLVNSGSEFRLVETDSNFSAYTPAADERVQLVGTLGSGDVSVSFIKTGKLCE
;
A
#
# COMPACT_ATOMS: atom_id res chain seq x y z
N MET A 1 48.51 23.94 -28.55
CA MET A 1 47.28 23.25 -28.97
C MET A 1 47.17 21.88 -28.28
N ALA A 2 47.13 21.86 -26.94
CA ALA A 2 47.14 20.61 -26.14
C ALA A 2 46.07 20.62 -25.03
N TRP A 3 45.11 21.55 -25.11
CA TRP A 3 44.18 21.87 -24.03
C TRP A 3 42.69 21.61 -24.37
N LEU A 4 42.41 20.94 -25.50
CA LEU A 4 41.02 20.65 -25.91
C LEU A 4 40.60 19.18 -25.78
N LEU A 5 41.53 18.23 -25.55
CA LEU A 5 41.18 16.81 -25.47
C LEU A 5 40.89 16.30 -24.05
N LEU A 6 41.18 17.06 -22.99
CA LEU A 6 41.03 16.60 -21.60
C LEU A 6 39.64 16.89 -20.98
N MET A 7 38.79 17.68 -21.64
CA MET A 7 37.46 18.06 -21.15
C MET A 7 36.34 17.07 -21.55
N LEU A 8 36.63 16.06 -22.38
CA LEU A 8 35.62 15.12 -22.90
C LEU A 8 35.47 13.83 -22.09
N LEU A 9 36.17 13.69 -20.95
CA LEU A 9 36.20 12.45 -20.15
C LEU A 9 35.41 12.49 -18.84
N THR A 10 34.70 13.58 -18.52
CA THR A 10 33.93 13.71 -17.25
C THR A 10 32.43 13.44 -17.38
N LEU A 11 31.96 12.96 -18.53
CA LEU A 11 30.55 12.62 -18.78
C LEU A 11 30.26 11.11 -18.68
N SER A 12 31.02 10.36 -17.88
CA SER A 12 30.55 9.07 -17.35
C SER A 12 29.48 9.32 -16.28
N GLY A 13 28.36 9.90 -16.71
CA GLY A 13 27.13 9.91 -15.93
C GLY A 13 26.83 8.48 -15.50
N CYS A 14 26.81 8.26 -14.19
CA CYS A 14 26.36 7.02 -13.60
C CYS A 14 24.90 6.83 -14.06
N LEU A 15 24.69 5.97 -15.07
CA LEU A 15 23.36 5.56 -15.50
C LEU A 15 22.75 4.72 -14.37
N ILE A 16 22.09 5.38 -13.43
CA ILE A 16 21.27 4.71 -12.43
C ILE A 16 20.03 4.21 -13.16
N ILE A 17 20.04 2.93 -13.52
CA ILE A 17 18.84 2.25 -14.03
C ILE A 17 18.08 1.79 -12.78
N THR A 18 17.03 2.51 -12.39
CA THR A 18 16.06 2.01 -11.42
C THR A 18 15.03 1.16 -12.18
N LYS A 19 14.84 -0.09 -11.73
CA LYS A 19 13.63 -0.83 -12.10
C LYS A 19 12.57 -0.48 -11.07
N ASP A 20 11.65 0.39 -11.47
CA ASP A 20 10.58 0.84 -10.58
C ASP A 20 9.58 -0.30 -10.34
N SER A 21 9.19 -0.47 -9.09
CA SER A 21 8.15 -1.39 -8.64
C SER A 21 7.20 -0.60 -7.74
N PRO A 22 5.87 -0.86 -7.80
CA PRO A 22 4.92 -0.19 -6.91
C PRO A 22 5.14 -0.60 -5.44
N ALA A 23 5.69 -1.79 -5.18
CA ALA A 23 6.18 -2.18 -3.86
C ALA A 23 7.51 -1.48 -3.53
N PRO A 24 7.59 -0.68 -2.46
CA PRO A 24 8.81 0.06 -2.09
C PRO A 24 10.03 -0.83 -1.85
N GLY A 25 9.83 -2.05 -1.32
CA GLY A 25 10.90 -3.01 -1.05
C GLY A 25 11.47 -3.69 -2.31
N CYS A 26 10.91 -3.43 -3.49
CA CYS A 26 11.25 -4.13 -4.73
C CYS A 26 12.01 -3.28 -5.76
N ILE A 27 12.57 -2.14 -5.36
CA ILE A 27 13.36 -1.28 -6.22
C ILE A 27 14.78 -1.88 -6.35
N LYS A 28 15.20 -2.17 -7.58
CA LYS A 28 16.58 -2.57 -7.88
C LYS A 28 17.37 -1.37 -8.37
N THR A 29 18.39 -0.98 -7.62
CA THR A 29 19.34 0.07 -8.01
C THR A 29 20.66 -0.58 -8.40
N ILE A 30 21.12 -0.35 -9.64
CA ILE A 30 22.46 -0.77 -10.08
C ILE A 30 23.40 0.43 -9.84
N GLY A 31 24.17 0.40 -8.74
CA GLY A 31 25.12 1.48 -8.38
C GLY A 31 25.45 1.57 -6.88
N LEU A 32 26.47 2.36 -6.54
CA LEU A 32 27.10 2.47 -5.21
C LEU A 32 26.45 3.59 -4.34
N LEU A 33 25.13 3.54 -4.18
CA LEU A 33 24.35 4.51 -3.38
C LEU A 33 23.42 3.80 -2.39
N PRO A 34 23.07 4.46 -1.26
CA PRO A 34 22.70 3.78 -0.03
C PRO A 34 21.35 3.09 -0.15
N MET A 35 21.26 1.94 0.52
CA MET A 35 20.04 1.16 0.70
C MET A 35 18.87 2.07 1.06
N VAL A 36 17.83 2.01 0.23
CA VAL A 36 16.61 2.80 0.41
C VAL A 36 15.99 2.42 1.76
N SER A 37 15.76 3.44 2.57
CA SER A 37 15.30 3.41 3.94
C SER A 37 13.97 2.66 4.14
N GLY A 38 13.94 1.74 5.11
CA GLY A 38 12.82 1.48 6.04
C GLY A 38 11.59 0.72 5.54
N CYS A 39 11.28 0.72 4.24
CA CYS A 39 10.13 0.02 3.68
C CYS A 39 10.56 -1.24 2.92
N PHE A 40 10.05 -2.39 3.34
CA PHE A 40 10.47 -3.71 2.83
C PHE A 40 9.30 -4.53 2.26
N GLY A 41 8.16 -3.90 2.00
CA GLY A 41 7.00 -4.54 1.40
C GLY A 41 7.30 -5.14 0.04
N LYS A 42 6.84 -6.38 -0.18
CA LYS A 42 6.94 -7.11 -1.46
C LYS A 42 5.60 -7.28 -2.17
N THR A 43 4.54 -6.77 -1.56
CA THR A 43 3.16 -6.75 -2.05
C THR A 43 2.60 -5.34 -1.84
N VAL A 44 1.52 -5.03 -2.56
CA VAL A 44 0.80 -3.76 -2.41
C VAL A 44 -0.70 -3.97 -2.41
N LEU A 45 -1.40 -3.02 -1.80
CA LEU A 45 -2.80 -2.75 -2.08
C LEU A 45 -2.87 -1.69 -3.18
N SER A 46 -3.59 -1.98 -4.26
CA SER A 46 -3.83 -1.05 -5.37
C SER A 46 -5.33 -0.92 -5.68
N ASP A 47 -5.68 0.07 -6.49
CA ASP A 47 -7.04 0.28 -7.00
C ASP A 47 -8.12 0.35 -5.91
N VAL A 48 -7.80 1.02 -4.79
CA VAL A 48 -8.75 1.20 -3.69
C VAL A 48 -9.89 2.10 -4.15
N LYS A 49 -11.10 1.60 -4.00
CA LYS A 49 -12.35 2.26 -4.34
C LYS A 49 -13.33 2.13 -3.19
N VAL A 50 -14.02 3.23 -2.87
CA VAL A 50 -15.03 3.30 -1.81
C VAL A 50 -16.32 3.84 -2.41
N GLU A 51 -17.41 3.10 -2.26
CA GLU A 51 -18.72 3.44 -2.84
C GLU A 51 -19.87 3.21 -1.84
N PRO A 52 -20.76 4.19 -1.61
CA PRO A 52 -20.68 5.57 -2.11
C PRO A 52 -19.52 6.33 -1.44
N GLN A 53 -18.97 7.32 -2.16
CA GLN A 53 -17.94 8.17 -1.59
C GLN A 53 -18.55 9.08 -0.51
N GLN A 54 -17.96 9.07 0.68
CA GLN A 54 -18.39 9.87 1.83
C GLN A 54 -17.29 10.87 2.18
N ALA A 55 -17.61 12.17 2.24
CA ALA A 55 -16.60 13.21 2.49
C ALA A 55 -15.91 13.10 3.85
N CYS A 56 -16.59 12.51 4.85
CA CYS A 56 -16.08 12.34 6.20
C CYS A 56 -15.31 11.02 6.42
N LEU A 57 -15.30 10.12 5.43
CA LEU A 57 -14.61 8.83 5.52
C LEU A 57 -13.48 8.78 4.51
N THR A 58 -12.26 8.59 5.00
CA THR A 58 -11.07 8.44 4.17
C THR A 58 -10.48 7.06 4.38
N ILE A 59 -10.31 6.31 3.29
CA ILE A 59 -9.59 5.02 3.28
C ILE A 59 -8.40 5.16 2.34
N THR A 60 -7.20 5.00 2.89
CA THR A 60 -5.94 5.01 2.15
C THR A 60 -5.19 3.70 2.34
N VAL A 61 -4.11 3.52 1.59
CA VAL A 61 -3.24 2.35 1.69
C VAL A 61 -1.87 2.75 2.18
N ASN A 62 -1.30 1.93 3.07
CA ASN A 62 0.10 2.00 3.46
C ASN A 62 0.84 0.77 2.94
N ASN A 63 1.52 0.93 1.81
CA ASN A 63 2.25 -0.13 1.12
C ASN A 63 3.71 -0.31 1.60
N CYS A 64 4.14 0.40 2.64
CA CYS A 64 5.53 0.37 3.11
C CYS A 64 6.01 -1.05 3.45
N ASN A 65 5.19 -1.85 4.14
CA ASN A 65 5.54 -3.21 4.57
C ASN A 65 4.49 -4.26 4.15
N GLY A 66 4.02 -4.17 2.90
CA GLY A 66 3.18 -5.20 2.27
C GLY A 66 1.74 -4.76 2.02
N GLY A 67 1.33 -3.57 2.46
CA GLY A 67 0.01 -3.05 2.15
C GLY A 67 -1.04 -3.38 3.20
N VAL A 68 -1.35 -2.38 4.03
CA VAL A 68 -2.45 -2.34 5.00
C VAL A 68 -3.40 -1.19 4.66
N LEU A 69 -4.66 -1.29 5.07
CA LEU A 69 -5.63 -0.21 4.95
C LEU A 69 -5.46 0.76 6.13
N ALA A 70 -5.41 2.05 5.85
CA ALA A 70 -5.49 3.11 6.86
C ALA A 70 -6.84 3.81 6.71
N ILE A 71 -7.66 3.73 7.75
CA ILE A 71 -9.03 4.24 7.76
C ILE A 71 -9.09 5.42 8.74
N HIS A 72 -9.58 6.55 8.27
CA HIS A 72 -9.84 7.73 9.09
C HIS A 72 -11.32 8.06 9.00
N ASN A 73 -12.03 7.90 10.12
CA ASN A 73 -13.46 8.14 10.22
C ASN A 73 -13.71 9.47 10.94
N ASN A 74 -13.93 10.54 10.18
CA ASN A 74 -14.34 11.85 10.69
C ASN A 74 -15.87 12.04 10.70
N CYS A 75 -16.64 10.99 10.41
CA CYS A 75 -18.09 11.04 10.48
C CYS A 75 -18.56 11.07 11.93
N SER A 76 -19.81 11.51 12.16
CA SER A 76 -20.44 11.47 13.49
C SER A 76 -20.83 10.07 13.94
N GLU A 77 -20.85 9.12 13.01
CA GLU A 77 -21.26 7.73 13.22
C GLU A 77 -20.07 6.78 13.10
N SER A 78 -20.18 5.61 13.71
CA SER A 78 -19.16 4.57 13.58
C SER A 78 -19.24 3.93 12.19
N PHE A 79 -18.07 3.61 11.64
CA PHE A 79 -17.93 2.90 10.38
C PHE A 79 -17.56 1.45 10.66
N ASN A 80 -18.41 0.51 10.26
CA ASN A 80 -18.11 -0.92 10.35
C ASN A 80 -17.68 -1.44 8.99
N LEU A 81 -16.55 -2.14 8.89
CA LEU A 81 -16.09 -2.75 7.64
C LEU A 81 -15.66 -4.19 7.90
N ALA A 82 -16.27 -5.15 7.19
CA ALA A 82 -15.96 -6.58 7.33
C ALA A 82 -15.95 -7.08 8.80
N GLY A 83 -16.83 -6.52 9.64
CA GLY A 83 -16.97 -6.87 11.05
C GLY A 83 -16.05 -6.10 12.03
N VAL A 84 -15.23 -5.17 11.55
CA VAL A 84 -14.38 -4.31 12.40
C VAL A 84 -14.96 -2.89 12.47
N SER A 85 -15.08 -2.33 13.67
CA SER A 85 -15.68 -1.01 13.91
C SER A 85 -14.61 0.07 14.09
N VAL A 86 -14.65 1.11 13.26
CA VAL A 86 -13.87 2.35 13.41
C VAL A 86 -14.78 3.43 13.99
N LEU A 87 -14.52 3.81 15.23
CA LEU A 87 -15.33 4.79 15.96
C LEU A 87 -15.28 6.17 15.29
N ALA A 88 -16.33 6.97 15.53
CA ALA A 88 -16.39 8.36 15.09
C ALA A 88 -15.20 9.18 15.63
N GLY A 89 -14.56 9.96 14.77
CA GLY A 89 -13.41 10.80 15.10
C GLY A 89 -12.09 10.04 15.31
N THR A 90 -12.01 8.77 14.91
CA THR A 90 -10.82 7.92 15.13
C THR A 90 -10.16 7.49 13.83
N HIS A 91 -8.92 7.01 13.97
CA HIS A 91 -8.16 6.39 12.90
C HIS A 91 -7.80 4.95 13.30
N MET A 92 -7.72 4.06 12.32
CA MET A 92 -7.38 2.66 12.52
C MET A 92 -6.59 2.13 11.33
N THR A 93 -5.63 1.25 11.59
CA THR A 93 -4.95 0.49 10.55
C THR A 93 -5.44 -0.95 10.59
N MET A 94 -5.74 -1.51 9.41
CA MET A 94 -6.25 -2.87 9.28
C MET A 94 -5.43 -3.67 8.28
N ASP A 95 -5.06 -4.89 8.67
CA ASP A 95 -4.47 -5.88 7.76
C ASP A 95 -5.55 -6.79 7.19
N LEU A 96 -5.33 -7.20 5.94
CA LEU A 96 -6.14 -8.23 5.29
C LEU A 96 -5.58 -9.59 5.67
N VAL A 97 -6.42 -10.45 6.22
CA VAL A 97 -6.06 -11.85 6.49
C VAL A 97 -6.96 -12.78 5.69
N ASN A 98 -6.38 -13.85 5.17
CA ASN A 98 -7.14 -14.92 4.54
C ASN A 98 -7.53 -15.95 5.61
N SER A 99 -8.83 -16.17 5.78
CA SER A 99 -9.40 -17.12 6.73
C SER A 99 -9.99 -18.35 6.00
N GLY A 100 -9.38 -18.78 4.90
CA GLY A 100 -9.80 -19.92 4.10
C GLY A 100 -10.63 -19.48 2.88
N SER A 101 -11.95 -19.58 2.98
CA SER A 101 -12.87 -19.19 1.89
C SER A 101 -13.22 -17.71 1.89
N GLU A 102 -12.84 -16.96 2.93
CA GLU A 102 -13.23 -15.57 3.12
C GLU A 102 -12.04 -14.70 3.56
N PHE A 103 -12.08 -13.45 3.12
CA PHE A 103 -11.20 -12.40 3.60
C PHE A 103 -11.76 -11.78 4.87
N ARG A 104 -10.88 -11.49 5.83
CA ARG A 104 -11.24 -10.76 7.05
C ARG A 104 -10.28 -9.59 7.22
N LEU A 105 -10.75 -8.56 7.92
CA LEU A 105 -9.90 -7.48 8.40
C LEU A 105 -9.57 -7.71 9.87
N VAL A 106 -8.34 -7.41 10.25
CA VAL A 106 -7.90 -7.37 11.64
C VAL A 106 -7.25 -6.03 11.92
N GLU A 107 -7.59 -5.42 13.05
CA GLU A 107 -6.91 -4.22 13.53
C GLU A 107 -5.45 -4.55 13.84
N THR A 108 -4.55 -3.61 13.53
CA THR A 108 -3.12 -3.75 13.77
C THR A 108 -2.48 -2.41 14.09
N ASP A 109 -1.60 -2.39 15.08
CA ASP A 109 -0.73 -1.23 15.38
C ASP A 109 0.50 -1.18 14.46
N SER A 110 0.62 -2.16 13.56
CA SER A 110 1.74 -2.35 12.65
C SER A 110 1.40 -1.88 11.24
N ASN A 111 2.40 -1.43 10.50
CA ASN A 111 2.27 -1.19 9.06
C ASN A 111 2.60 -2.42 8.20
N PHE A 112 2.83 -3.58 8.84
CA PHE A 112 3.16 -4.84 8.17
C PHE A 112 1.91 -5.62 7.82
N SER A 113 1.86 -6.14 6.59
CA SER A 113 0.86 -7.11 6.17
C SER A 113 1.42 -8.51 6.25
N ALA A 114 0.71 -9.40 6.96
CA ALA A 114 1.10 -10.81 7.07
C ALA A 114 0.65 -11.62 5.83
N TYR A 115 -0.39 -11.16 5.14
CA TYR A 115 -0.96 -11.87 4.01
C TYR A 115 -0.26 -11.53 2.69
N THR A 116 0.23 -12.56 2.00
CA THR A 116 0.78 -12.48 0.65
C THR A 116 0.09 -13.53 -0.22
N PRO A 117 -0.80 -13.12 -1.15
CA PRO A 117 -1.44 -14.07 -2.04
C PRO A 117 -0.46 -14.60 -3.10
N ALA A 118 -0.76 -15.75 -3.69
CA ALA A 118 0.08 -16.36 -4.72
C ALA A 118 0.01 -15.61 -6.06
N ALA A 119 -1.10 -14.92 -6.32
CA ALA A 119 -1.35 -14.08 -7.48
C ALA A 119 -2.16 -12.84 -7.04
N ASP A 120 -2.38 -11.91 -7.95
CA ASP A 120 -3.21 -10.73 -7.64
C ASP A 120 -4.65 -11.13 -7.33
N GLU A 121 -5.14 -10.70 -6.18
CA GLU A 121 -6.48 -11.00 -5.67
C GLU A 121 -7.31 -9.73 -5.58
N ARG A 122 -8.49 -9.76 -6.22
CA ARG A 122 -9.51 -8.72 -6.06
C ARG A 122 -10.27 -8.98 -4.77
N VAL A 123 -10.31 -7.99 -3.92
CA VAL A 123 -11.01 -8.03 -2.63
C VAL A 123 -12.15 -7.02 -2.68
N GLN A 124 -13.33 -7.46 -2.25
CA GLN A 124 -14.49 -6.59 -2.06
C GLN A 124 -15.03 -6.85 -0.65
N LEU A 125 -15.12 -5.78 0.13
CA LEU A 125 -15.59 -5.79 1.50
C LEU A 125 -16.83 -4.91 1.58
N VAL A 126 -17.83 -5.37 2.33
CA VAL A 126 -19.03 -4.60 2.62
C VAL A 126 -18.96 -4.14 4.07
N GLY A 127 -19.38 -2.91 4.27
CA GLY A 127 -19.44 -2.24 5.55
C GLY A 127 -20.67 -1.34 5.64
N THR A 128 -20.81 -0.67 6.78
CA THR A 128 -21.90 0.25 7.06
C THR A 128 -21.35 1.51 7.72
N LEU A 129 -21.79 2.68 7.29
CA LEU A 129 -21.60 3.95 7.99
C LEU A 129 -22.96 4.44 8.44
N GLY A 130 -23.21 4.42 9.76
CA GLY A 130 -24.56 4.67 10.28
C GLY A 130 -25.54 3.61 9.78
N SER A 131 -26.54 4.05 9.02
CA SER A 131 -27.54 3.17 8.38
C SER A 131 -27.27 2.87 6.90
N GLY A 132 -26.23 3.46 6.31
CA GLY A 132 -25.91 3.31 4.88
C GLY A 132 -24.86 2.24 4.62
N ASP A 133 -25.07 1.43 3.59
CA ASP A 133 -24.07 0.48 3.10
C ASP A 133 -22.91 1.20 2.41
N VAL A 134 -21.70 0.69 2.63
CA VAL A 134 -20.47 1.14 1.98
C VAL A 134 -19.69 -0.08 1.49
N SER A 135 -19.38 -0.10 0.20
CA SER A 135 -18.51 -1.10 -0.43
C SER A 135 -17.10 -0.54 -0.54
N VAL A 136 -16.11 -1.34 -0.13
CA VAL A 136 -14.69 -1.05 -0.30
C VAL A 136 -14.08 -2.16 -1.14
N SER A 137 -13.48 -1.82 -2.28
CA SER A 137 -12.81 -2.79 -3.14
C SER A 137 -11.38 -2.38 -3.44
N PHE A 138 -10.49 -3.35 -3.61
CA PHE A 138 -9.09 -3.14 -3.94
C PHE A 138 -8.46 -4.42 -4.50
N ILE A 139 -7.23 -4.31 -5.00
CA ILE A 139 -6.40 -5.46 -5.40
C ILE A 139 -5.28 -5.63 -4.37
N LYS A 140 -5.12 -6.84 -3.84
CA LYS A 140 -3.91 -7.27 -3.13
C LYS A 140 -3.03 -7.99 -4.12
N THR A 141 -1.85 -7.45 -4.42
CA THR A 141 -0.95 -8.10 -5.39
C THR A 141 -0.33 -9.36 -4.81
N GLY A 142 0.01 -10.29 -5.70
CA GLY A 142 1.02 -11.31 -5.40
C GLY A 142 2.39 -10.68 -5.11
N LYS A 143 3.35 -11.53 -4.77
CA LYS A 143 4.74 -11.11 -4.52
C LYS A 143 5.35 -10.49 -5.79
N LEU A 144 5.78 -9.23 -5.71
CA LEU A 144 6.31 -8.46 -6.85
C LEU A 144 7.82 -8.65 -7.07
N CYS A 145 8.55 -9.10 -6.06
CA CYS A 145 9.98 -9.42 -6.12
C CYS A 145 10.38 -10.43 -5.06
N GLU A 146 11.54 -11.09 -5.22
CA GLU A 146 12.00 -12.14 -4.31
C GLU A 146 12.46 -11.68 -2.93
#